data_AF-A0A7K0KFP3-F1
#
_entry.id   AF-A0A7K0KFP3-F1
#
_cell.length_a   1.000
_cell.length_b   1.000
_cell.length_c   1.000
_cell.angle_alpha   90.00
_cell.angle_beta   90.00
_cell.angle_gamma   90.00
#
_symmetry.space_group_name_H-M   'P 1'
#
loop_
_entity.id
_entity.type
_entity.pdbx_description
1 polymer ?
#
loop_
_entity_poly.entity_id
_entity_poly.type
_entity_poly.pdbx_seq_one_letter_code
_entity_poly.pdbx_strand_id
1 'polypeptide(L)'
;MTSILDSLYKRNDIEAEFDPFFEVIEEVATGKEGSYSNCSFEELMKLEWFSKVVNTEFLQSTKPLTGKEEDVFSAKNHLSTMLCTYFKRFPNCQLLEDIAMHRIFHQKDIDLGAVMAKRMLERKDYRMAFKICATVYRKLEESPYNWMAAESVCQMLGRMYEYGMGAEKDLQKAICYYKQCYEAFRTDCGYYLGRCYEKLGDDAMAMKYYKEIIDDGNYRETSVYRHHWDSGNKRYKFNSIPYRLEISFRRMKKKMHPNRHDVLEITGSSRLKIFTMELHVLMNATITIDWGDGKKQTEKWKVNGWHFVGHEYSDYNENWNTKITSDEENVIMGFRPLTAYSVKSINFDRCKGLMYLICPNQSLKHLDLRGLSYLRDVNVHGNVLCLFSVNRLHNLTALDISNNPMKFLNLADSKVPLRLLSIRGTPLCYTYKWDIQKQMELDFGQIIGPFYLKEQHDLYPTVGYYMRNSKWKHIRNYILNAYPHVSTEYLESARQTYELLLKEKPQPSPEGIFLEADGTFVYPCRGRKDERGVYSEGYTDGESFYLTIDNPWSVVLGTPIRDADNRMPFMRLPQRRNAFFAAMCLMEMIENEKEMKAHGLEPIKYSWLGEE
;
A
#
# COMPACT_ATOMS: atom_id res chain seq x y z
N MET A 1 3.56 21.42 -3.67
CA MET A 1 3.82 22.42 -2.63
C MET A 1 4.39 23.74 -3.18
N THR A 2 5.16 23.74 -4.28
CA THR A 2 5.69 24.97 -4.91
C THR A 2 4.68 25.70 -5.81
N SER A 3 3.77 25.01 -6.53
CA SER A 3 2.89 25.69 -7.50
C SER A 3 1.68 26.43 -6.91
N ILE A 4 1.21 26.06 -5.71
CA ILE A 4 0.12 26.79 -5.02
C ILE A 4 0.66 28.08 -4.37
N LEU A 5 1.91 28.05 -3.89
CA LEU A 5 2.62 29.24 -3.41
C LEU A 5 2.82 30.23 -4.57
N ASP A 6 3.24 29.77 -5.75
CA ASP A 6 3.46 30.65 -6.91
C ASP A 6 2.19 31.29 -7.48
N SER A 7 1.00 30.65 -7.34
CA SER A 7 -0.27 31.27 -7.75
C SER A 7 -0.82 32.29 -6.74
N LEU A 8 -0.39 32.21 -5.48
CA LEU A 8 -0.74 33.18 -4.42
C LEU A 8 0.15 34.44 -4.44
N TYR A 9 1.32 34.36 -5.11
CA TYR A 9 2.31 35.46 -5.23
C TYR A 9 1.88 36.66 -6.08
N LYS A 10 0.62 36.72 -6.54
CA LYS A 10 0.08 37.86 -7.29
C LYS A 10 -1.18 38.41 -6.63
N ARG A 11 -1.07 38.95 -5.41
CA ARG A 11 -1.94 40.03 -4.89
C ARG A 11 -1.37 40.69 -3.63
N ASN A 12 -1.39 42.02 -3.68
CA ASN A 12 -0.67 43.02 -2.88
C ASN A 12 -1.19 43.25 -1.44
N ASP A 13 -0.39 44.01 -0.68
CA ASP A 13 -0.59 44.71 0.61
C ASP A 13 -0.24 43.97 1.92
N ILE A 14 -0.42 42.65 2.02
CA ILE A 14 -0.13 41.91 3.28
C ILE A 14 1.38 41.74 3.54
N GLU A 15 2.20 41.52 2.50
CA GLU A 15 3.64 41.30 2.65
C GLU A 15 4.38 42.56 3.15
N ALA A 16 3.98 43.74 2.66
CA ALA A 16 4.60 45.01 3.04
C ALA A 16 4.41 45.37 4.53
N GLU A 17 3.37 44.86 5.19
CA GLU A 17 3.14 45.08 6.62
C GLU A 17 4.06 44.20 7.50
N PHE A 18 4.47 43.02 7.00
CA PHE A 18 5.33 42.10 7.73
C PHE A 18 6.82 42.28 7.42
N ASP A 19 7.19 42.95 6.33
CA ASP A 19 8.59 43.16 5.93
C ASP A 19 9.45 43.75 7.07
N PRO A 20 9.07 44.85 7.76
CA PRO A 20 9.86 45.39 8.86
C PRO A 20 10.02 44.42 10.04
N PHE A 21 9.01 43.57 10.27
CA PHE A 21 9.02 42.57 11.33
C PHE A 21 10.03 41.46 11.03
N PHE A 22 10.08 40.97 9.79
CA PHE A 22 11.03 39.95 9.38
C PHE A 22 12.45 40.49 9.25
N GLU A 23 12.63 41.76 8.85
CA GLU A 23 13.94 42.42 8.89
C GLU A 23 14.53 42.46 10.30
N VAL A 24 13.72 42.79 11.33
CA VAL A 24 14.17 42.72 12.74
C VAL A 24 14.58 41.31 13.14
N ILE A 25 13.83 40.29 12.72
CA ILE A 25 14.20 38.90 12.96
C ILE A 25 15.52 38.56 12.28
N GLU A 26 15.74 38.97 11.03
CA GLU A 26 17.00 38.73 10.31
C GLU A 26 18.17 39.46 10.96
N GLU A 27 17.96 40.71 11.38
CA GLU A 27 18.95 41.53 12.07
C GLU A 27 19.44 40.83 13.34
N VAL A 28 18.50 40.44 14.22
CA VAL A 28 18.79 39.75 15.48
C VAL A 28 19.37 38.35 15.23
N ALA A 29 18.87 37.61 14.24
CA ALA A 29 19.35 36.27 13.95
C ALA A 29 20.76 36.23 13.32
N THR A 30 21.14 37.27 12.58
CA THR A 30 22.46 37.36 11.91
C THR A 30 23.49 38.16 12.70
N GLY A 31 23.07 38.88 13.74
CA GLY A 31 23.94 39.80 14.48
C GLY A 31 24.41 40.98 13.62
N LYS A 32 23.65 41.32 12.58
CA LYS A 32 23.93 42.47 11.71
C LYS A 32 23.71 43.75 12.52
N GLU A 33 24.62 44.72 12.42
CA GLU A 33 24.44 46.03 13.07
C GLU A 33 23.17 46.70 12.53
N GLY A 34 22.28 47.07 13.45
CA GLY A 34 21.07 47.82 13.17
C GLY A 34 20.43 48.35 14.46
N SER A 35 19.19 48.83 14.36
CA SER A 35 18.52 49.50 15.49
C SER A 35 17.98 48.55 16.56
N TYR A 36 17.90 47.25 16.29
CA TYR A 36 17.21 46.27 17.13
C TYR A 36 18.06 45.04 17.49
N SER A 37 19.32 44.98 17.04
CA SER A 37 20.21 43.82 17.10
C SER A 37 20.52 43.35 18.52
N ASN A 38 20.39 44.24 19.51
CA ASN A 38 20.59 43.96 20.92
C ASN A 38 19.30 44.01 21.76
N CYS A 39 18.13 44.19 21.13
CA CYS A 39 16.86 44.25 21.86
C CYS A 39 16.40 42.83 22.25
N SER A 40 16.00 42.69 23.51
CA SER A 40 15.28 41.51 24.00
C SER A 40 13.85 41.46 23.45
N PHE A 41 13.23 40.28 23.46
CA PHE A 41 11.82 40.12 23.11
C PHE A 41 10.91 41.06 23.93
N GLU A 42 11.19 41.23 25.22
CA GLU A 42 10.43 42.12 26.12
C GLU A 42 10.56 43.59 25.74
N GLU A 43 11.73 44.03 25.26
CA GLU A 43 11.94 45.40 24.76
C GLU A 43 11.23 45.62 23.43
N LEU A 44 11.27 44.64 22.53
CA LEU A 44 10.57 44.70 21.24
C LEU A 44 9.05 44.72 21.43
N MET A 45 8.51 43.96 22.39
CA MET A 45 7.07 43.96 22.70
C MET A 45 6.56 45.29 23.29
N LYS A 46 7.43 46.23 23.67
CA LYS A 46 7.05 47.61 24.04
C LYS A 46 6.83 48.49 22.81
N LEU A 47 7.36 48.11 21.65
CA LEU A 47 7.12 48.82 20.40
C LEU A 47 5.71 48.50 19.91
N GLU A 48 4.88 49.52 19.75
CA GLU A 48 3.47 49.35 19.37
C GLU A 48 3.31 48.58 18.07
N TRP A 49 4.11 48.89 17.05
CA TRP A 49 4.08 48.21 15.76
C TRP A 49 4.46 46.72 15.87
N PHE A 50 5.50 46.40 16.63
CA PHE A 50 6.00 45.02 16.77
C PHE A 50 5.02 44.18 17.58
N SER A 51 4.55 44.72 18.71
CA SER A 51 3.53 44.07 19.54
C SER A 51 2.24 43.84 18.76
N LYS A 52 1.82 44.79 17.91
CA LYS A 52 0.66 44.63 17.02
C LYS A 52 0.85 43.46 16.07
N VAL A 53 1.99 43.35 15.39
CA VAL A 53 2.31 42.24 14.48
C VAL A 53 2.35 40.89 15.22
N VAL A 54 3.07 40.82 16.34
CA VAL A 54 3.15 39.58 17.16
C VAL A 54 1.78 39.17 17.68
N ASN A 55 0.97 40.14 18.13
CA ASN A 55 -0.39 39.95 18.66
C ASN A 55 -1.49 40.00 17.61
N THR A 56 -1.15 39.94 16.32
CA THR A 56 -2.17 39.96 15.27
C THR A 56 -3.01 38.69 15.36
N GLU A 57 -4.14 38.79 16.08
CA GLU A 57 -5.29 37.89 16.02
C GLU A 57 -6.29 38.37 14.94
N PHE A 58 -6.21 39.67 14.61
CA PHE A 58 -7.16 40.44 13.81
C PHE A 58 -6.40 41.60 13.16
N LEU A 59 -6.45 41.73 11.82
CA LEU A 59 -6.20 43.03 11.19
C LEU A 59 -7.48 43.86 11.36
N GLN A 60 -7.44 44.93 12.18
CA GLN A 60 -8.39 46.03 11.99
C GLN A 60 -7.74 47.12 11.14
N SER A 61 -8.50 47.48 10.10
CA SER A 61 -8.35 48.52 9.09
C SER A 61 -7.51 48.08 7.89
N THR A 62 -8.10 47.67 6.77
CA THR A 62 -9.26 48.27 6.09
C THR A 62 -10.33 47.21 5.81
N LYS A 63 -11.49 47.61 5.27
CA LYS A 63 -12.65 46.74 5.02
C LYS A 63 -12.22 45.34 4.53
N PRO A 64 -12.91 44.26 4.95
CA PRO A 64 -12.75 42.97 4.29
C PRO A 64 -12.93 43.21 2.79
N LEU A 65 -11.98 42.76 1.95
CA LEU A 65 -11.98 43.00 0.50
C LEU A 65 -13.34 42.60 -0.12
N THR A 66 -14.05 41.67 0.51
CA THR A 66 -15.40 41.24 0.10
C THR A 66 -16.45 41.09 1.22
N GLY A 67 -16.13 41.32 2.50
CA GLY A 67 -17.08 41.13 3.61
C GLY A 67 -17.12 39.75 4.27
N LYS A 68 -16.23 38.81 3.93
CA LYS A 68 -16.29 37.39 4.36
C LYS A 68 -15.26 37.04 5.44
N GLU A 69 -15.60 36.11 6.34
CA GLU A 69 -14.72 35.59 7.41
C GLU A 69 -13.43 34.92 6.90
N GLU A 70 -13.43 34.45 5.64
CA GLU A 70 -12.30 33.76 4.99
C GLU A 70 -11.02 34.62 4.90
N ASP A 71 -11.15 35.95 4.77
CA ASP A 71 -10.01 36.86 4.59
C ASP A 71 -9.16 37.00 5.89
N VAL A 72 -9.79 36.92 7.07
CA VAL A 72 -9.11 37.03 8.39
C VAL A 72 -8.32 35.77 8.74
N PHE A 73 -8.85 34.61 8.34
CA PHE A 73 -8.19 33.32 8.48
C PHE A 73 -6.88 33.24 7.67
N SER A 74 -6.82 33.94 6.53
CA SER A 74 -5.66 33.97 5.63
C SER A 74 -4.43 34.65 6.25
N ALA A 75 -4.57 35.82 6.88
CA ALA A 75 -3.45 36.58 7.43
C ALA A 75 -2.77 35.90 8.65
N LYS A 76 -3.55 35.27 9.53
CA LYS A 76 -3.04 34.48 10.66
C LYS A 76 -2.19 33.30 10.19
N ASN A 77 -2.69 32.55 9.21
CA ASN A 77 -1.97 31.41 8.64
C ASN A 77 -0.73 31.88 7.90
N HIS A 78 -0.76 33.07 7.28
CA HIS A 78 0.38 33.67 6.60
C HIS A 78 1.55 33.95 7.57
N LEU A 79 1.33 34.68 8.68
CA LEU A 79 2.39 34.95 9.66
C LEU A 79 2.96 33.66 10.28
N SER A 80 2.09 32.72 10.64
CA SER A 80 2.49 31.43 11.21
C SER A 80 3.33 30.61 10.23
N THR A 81 2.94 30.60 8.95
CA THR A 81 3.68 29.94 7.85
C THR A 81 5.03 30.60 7.60
N MET A 82 5.09 31.93 7.63
CA MET A 82 6.35 32.66 7.48
C MET A 82 7.29 32.38 8.66
N LEU A 83 6.81 32.46 9.90
CA LEU A 83 7.60 32.10 11.09
C LEU A 83 8.11 30.66 11.02
N CYS A 84 7.30 29.70 10.57
CA CYS A 84 7.74 28.33 10.31
C CYS A 84 8.88 28.24 9.28
N THR A 85 8.84 29.08 8.25
CA THR A 85 9.88 29.17 7.22
C THR A 85 11.16 29.79 7.78
N TYR A 86 11.04 30.84 8.59
CA TYR A 86 12.16 31.48 9.27
C TYR A 86 12.86 30.56 10.26
N PHE A 87 12.14 29.66 10.94
CA PHE A 87 12.76 28.62 11.77
C PHE A 87 13.68 27.66 10.99
N LYS A 88 13.46 27.47 9.67
CA LYS A 88 14.36 26.69 8.81
C LYS A 88 15.63 27.47 8.47
N ARG A 89 15.51 28.78 8.26
CA ARG A 89 16.62 29.68 7.92
C ARG A 89 17.49 30.02 9.14
N PHE A 90 16.87 30.23 10.29
CA PHE A 90 17.50 30.66 11.54
C PHE A 90 17.12 29.73 12.71
N PRO A 91 17.62 28.47 12.72
CA PRO A 91 17.19 27.46 13.68
C PRO A 91 17.58 27.75 15.14
N ASN A 92 18.47 28.70 15.40
CA ASN A 92 18.96 29.01 16.76
C ASN A 92 18.60 30.44 17.22
N CYS A 93 17.72 31.14 16.51
CA CYS A 93 17.32 32.50 16.90
C CYS A 93 16.40 32.45 18.13
N GLN A 94 16.86 33.00 19.25
CA GLN A 94 16.08 33.04 20.50
C GLN A 94 14.82 33.91 20.35
N LEU A 95 14.91 35.04 19.65
CA LEU A 95 13.77 35.93 19.41
C LEU A 95 12.63 35.20 18.66
N LEU A 96 12.94 34.38 17.65
CA LEU A 96 11.94 33.57 16.95
C LEU A 96 11.24 32.59 17.89
N GLU A 97 11.99 31.96 18.80
CA GLU A 97 11.41 31.07 19.80
C GLU A 97 10.51 31.82 20.77
N ASP A 98 10.94 32.98 21.27
CA ASP A 98 10.15 33.79 22.20
C ASP A 98 8.85 34.29 21.57
N ILE A 99 8.90 34.77 20.32
CA ILE A 99 7.70 35.13 19.52
C ILE A 99 6.76 33.92 19.40
N ALA A 100 7.30 32.75 19.02
CA ALA A 100 6.47 31.56 18.85
C ALA A 100 5.85 31.10 20.17
N MET A 101 6.61 31.10 21.26
CA MET A 101 6.13 30.72 22.60
C MET A 101 5.05 31.69 23.10
N HIS A 102 5.23 33.00 22.88
CA HIS A 102 4.23 34.01 23.17
C HIS A 102 2.92 33.73 22.42
N ARG A 103 3.00 33.52 21.10
CA ARG A 103 1.83 33.20 20.28
C ARG A 103 1.14 31.90 20.68
N ILE A 104 1.89 30.85 21.00
CA ILE A 104 1.35 29.56 21.44
C ILE A 104 0.58 29.69 22.76
N PHE A 105 1.13 30.37 23.77
CA PHE A 105 0.50 30.42 25.09
C PHE A 105 -0.54 31.53 25.25
N HIS A 106 -0.38 32.66 24.57
CA HIS A 106 -1.31 33.78 24.65
C HIS A 106 -2.39 33.73 23.57
N GLN A 107 -2.03 33.40 22.33
CA GLN A 107 -2.96 33.39 21.18
C GLN A 107 -3.43 31.99 20.78
N LYS A 108 -2.95 30.94 21.49
CA LYS A 108 -3.25 29.54 21.20
C LYS A 108 -2.94 29.17 19.73
N ASP A 109 -1.82 29.65 19.21
CA ASP A 109 -1.38 29.41 17.83
C ASP A 109 -1.06 27.92 17.59
N ILE A 110 -1.93 27.25 16.82
CA ILE A 110 -1.91 25.81 16.61
C ILE A 110 -0.73 25.40 15.70
N ASP A 111 -0.48 26.16 14.64
CA ASP A 111 0.50 25.80 13.60
C ASP A 111 1.93 25.90 14.13
N LEU A 112 2.23 26.97 14.87
CA LEU A 112 3.50 27.13 15.56
C LEU A 112 3.67 26.10 16.68
N GLY A 113 2.57 25.77 17.36
CA GLY A 113 2.56 24.82 18.47
C GLY A 113 3.11 23.44 18.09
N ALA A 114 2.68 22.88 16.96
CA ALA A 114 3.17 21.59 16.49
C ALA A 114 4.68 21.62 16.17
N VAL A 115 5.15 22.67 15.50
CA VAL A 115 6.57 22.84 15.14
C VAL A 115 7.43 23.01 16.39
N MET A 116 7.01 23.85 17.33
CA MET A 116 7.75 24.12 18.57
C MET A 116 7.77 22.91 19.49
N ALA A 117 6.65 22.19 19.63
CA ALA A 117 6.63 20.95 20.41
C ALA A 117 7.65 19.93 19.88
N LYS A 118 7.72 19.74 18.56
CA LYS A 118 8.71 18.85 17.94
C LYS A 118 10.15 19.28 18.24
N ARG A 119 10.47 20.57 18.14
CA ARG A 119 11.79 21.11 18.49
C ARG A 119 12.14 20.86 19.96
N MET A 120 11.19 21.08 20.86
CA MET A 120 11.40 20.82 22.30
C MET A 120 11.63 19.33 22.59
N LEU A 121 10.93 18.42 21.89
CA LEU A 121 11.18 16.98 21.97
C LEU A 121 12.60 16.61 21.49
N GLU A 122 13.08 17.21 20.39
CA GLU A 122 14.44 16.99 19.87
C GLU A 122 15.52 17.47 20.86
N ARG A 123 15.27 18.59 21.55
CA ARG A 123 16.12 19.11 22.63
C ARG A 123 15.97 18.36 23.96
N LYS A 124 15.05 17.40 24.04
CA LYS A 124 14.67 16.65 25.25
C LYS A 124 14.08 17.52 26.36
N ASP A 125 13.59 18.72 26.05
CA ASP A 125 12.75 19.50 26.96
C ASP A 125 11.31 18.98 26.93
N TYR A 126 11.13 17.80 27.54
CA TYR A 126 9.86 17.11 27.51
C TYR A 126 8.76 17.85 28.28
N ARG A 127 9.12 18.60 29.33
CA ARG A 127 8.15 19.37 30.12
C ARG A 127 7.56 20.49 29.27
N MET A 128 8.40 21.24 28.55
CA MET A 128 7.92 22.31 27.68
C MET A 128 7.15 21.76 26.48
N ALA A 129 7.68 20.70 25.84
CA ALA A 129 6.96 20.02 24.75
C ALA A 129 5.56 19.59 25.17
N PHE A 130 5.41 19.03 26.38
CA PHE A 130 4.12 18.57 26.89
C PHE A 130 3.16 19.73 27.08
N LYS A 131 3.67 20.82 27.67
CA LYS A 131 2.89 22.03 27.93
C LYS A 131 2.38 22.65 26.62
N ILE A 132 3.22 22.71 25.59
CA ILE A 132 2.85 23.18 24.25
C ILE A 132 1.76 22.27 23.66
N CYS A 133 2.02 20.96 23.55
CA CYS A 133 1.06 20.00 23.00
C CYS A 133 -0.30 20.04 23.71
N ALA A 134 -0.32 20.08 25.05
CA ALA A 134 -1.55 20.13 25.82
C ALA A 134 -2.32 21.45 25.60
N THR A 135 -1.62 22.56 25.38
CA THR A 135 -2.24 23.86 25.09
C THR A 135 -2.87 23.87 23.71
N VAL A 136 -2.15 23.38 22.71
CA VAL A 136 -2.63 23.28 21.34
C VAL A 136 -3.80 22.31 21.22
N TYR A 137 -3.70 21.14 21.85
CA TYR A 137 -4.76 20.13 21.83
C TYR A 137 -6.06 20.66 22.44
N ARG A 138 -6.00 21.38 23.57
CA ARG A 138 -7.20 22.02 24.16
C ARG A 138 -7.84 23.02 23.20
N LYS A 139 -7.05 23.73 22.40
CA LYS A 139 -7.59 24.66 21.38
C LYS A 139 -8.22 23.93 20.20
N LEU A 140 -7.66 22.80 19.80
CA LEU A 140 -8.23 21.95 18.74
C LEU A 140 -9.60 21.38 19.14
N GLU A 141 -9.81 21.06 20.42
CA GLU A 141 -11.14 20.66 20.92
C GLU A 141 -12.19 21.78 20.82
N GLU A 142 -11.77 23.05 20.86
CA GLU A 142 -12.63 24.22 20.66
C GLU A 142 -12.88 24.54 19.16
N SER A 143 -12.00 24.10 18.25
CA SER A 143 -12.06 24.41 16.81
C SER A 143 -11.40 23.30 15.97
N PRO A 144 -12.18 22.31 15.48
CA PRO A 144 -11.65 21.09 14.88
C PRO A 144 -11.14 21.22 13.44
N TYR A 145 -11.14 22.42 12.85
CA TYR A 145 -10.85 22.61 11.42
C TYR A 145 -9.36 22.50 11.04
N ASN A 146 -8.42 22.37 11.99
CA ASN A 146 -6.98 22.20 11.70
C ASN A 146 -6.53 20.74 11.87
N TRP A 147 -6.79 19.94 10.84
CA TRP A 147 -6.61 18.49 10.84
C TRP A 147 -5.13 18.05 10.86
N MET A 148 -4.22 18.76 10.17
CA MET A 148 -2.79 18.44 10.14
C MET A 148 -2.12 18.63 11.51
N ALA A 149 -2.41 19.74 12.18
CA ALA A 149 -1.87 20.00 13.50
C ALA A 149 -2.46 19.05 14.55
N ALA A 150 -3.73 18.69 14.42
CA ALA A 150 -4.37 17.69 15.27
C ALA A 150 -3.69 16.33 15.19
N GLU A 151 -3.39 15.85 13.98
CA GLU A 151 -2.65 14.59 13.79
C GLU A 151 -1.30 14.61 14.53
N SER A 152 -0.48 15.62 14.26
CA SER A 152 0.88 15.74 14.81
C SER A 152 0.87 15.86 16.34
N VAL A 153 0.01 16.71 16.89
CA VAL A 153 -0.09 16.92 18.34
C VAL A 153 -0.61 15.70 19.06
N CYS A 154 -1.65 15.02 18.53
CA CYS A 154 -2.13 13.77 19.09
C CYS A 154 -1.05 12.68 19.05
N GLN A 155 -0.32 12.54 17.95
CA GLN A 155 0.77 11.58 17.84
C GLN A 155 1.90 11.86 18.87
N MET A 156 2.25 13.14 19.06
CA MET A 156 3.22 13.55 20.08
C MET A 156 2.71 13.27 21.48
N LEU A 157 1.48 13.67 21.84
CA LEU A 157 0.89 13.39 23.15
C LEU A 157 0.84 11.89 23.43
N GLY A 158 0.44 11.08 22.45
CA GLY A 158 0.45 9.62 22.55
C GLY A 158 1.84 9.08 22.89
N ARG A 159 2.88 9.56 22.20
CA ARG A 159 4.27 9.18 22.46
C ARG A 159 4.72 9.61 23.85
N MET A 160 4.33 10.81 24.28
CA MET A 160 4.73 11.37 25.55
C MET A 160 4.16 10.56 26.71
N TYR A 161 2.89 10.18 26.65
CA TYR A 161 2.29 9.26 27.62
C TYR A 161 2.83 7.83 27.51
N GLU A 162 3.16 7.33 26.31
CA GLU A 162 3.70 5.97 26.16
C GLU A 162 5.07 5.78 26.85
N TYR A 163 5.91 6.82 26.79
CA TYR A 163 7.29 6.78 27.30
C TYR A 163 7.49 7.57 28.61
N GLY A 164 6.47 8.28 29.11
CA GLY A 164 6.60 9.15 30.28
C GLY A 164 7.47 10.39 30.03
N MET A 165 7.34 11.01 28.85
CA MET A 165 8.10 12.21 28.49
C MET A 165 7.31 13.44 28.91
N GLY A 166 7.72 14.12 29.97
CA GLY A 166 7.08 15.37 30.44
C GLY A 166 5.76 15.16 31.20
N ALA A 167 5.25 13.93 31.23
CA ALA A 167 4.14 13.45 32.04
C ALA A 167 4.44 12.02 32.52
N GLU A 168 3.68 11.52 33.50
CA GLU A 168 3.79 10.12 33.91
C GLU A 168 3.41 9.17 32.76
N LYS A 169 4.06 8.01 32.74
CA LYS A 169 3.78 6.98 31.74
C LYS A 169 2.36 6.44 31.92
N ASP A 170 1.55 6.53 30.87
CA ASP A 170 0.16 6.09 30.85
C ASP A 170 -0.20 5.51 29.47
N LEU A 171 -0.23 4.17 29.36
CA LEU A 171 -0.52 3.50 28.09
C LEU A 171 -1.98 3.68 27.66
N GLN A 172 -2.92 3.88 28.60
CA GLN A 172 -4.34 4.05 28.25
C GLN A 172 -4.57 5.43 27.63
N LYS A 173 -3.94 6.49 28.17
CA LYS A 173 -3.94 7.80 27.54
C LYS A 173 -3.23 7.77 26.18
N ALA A 174 -2.09 7.08 26.09
CA ALA A 174 -1.39 6.92 24.82
C ALA A 174 -2.29 6.29 23.74
N ILE A 175 -3.02 5.22 24.10
CA ILE A 175 -3.99 4.57 23.23
C ILE A 175 -5.10 5.54 22.82
N CYS A 176 -5.63 6.35 23.74
CA CYS A 176 -6.66 7.33 23.42
C CYS A 176 -6.19 8.30 22.30
N TYR A 177 -5.03 8.93 22.47
CA TYR A 177 -4.50 9.87 21.47
C TYR A 177 -4.15 9.20 20.14
N TYR A 178 -3.50 8.03 20.18
CA TYR A 178 -3.19 7.30 18.95
C TYR A 178 -4.45 6.81 18.23
N LYS A 179 -5.51 6.45 18.97
CA LYS A 179 -6.78 6.01 18.39
C LYS A 179 -7.48 7.15 17.67
N GLN A 180 -7.56 8.32 18.29
CA GLN A 180 -8.10 9.52 17.64
C GLN A 180 -7.37 9.84 16.32
N CYS A 181 -6.04 9.82 16.36
CA CYS A 181 -5.20 10.01 15.17
C CYS A 181 -5.45 8.94 14.09
N TYR A 182 -5.50 7.66 14.47
CA TYR A 182 -5.74 6.56 13.54
C TYR A 182 -7.14 6.60 12.90
N GLU A 183 -8.18 6.93 13.68
CA GLU A 183 -9.56 6.98 13.19
C GLU A 183 -9.79 8.16 12.24
N ALA A 184 -9.15 9.30 12.50
CA ALA A 184 -9.27 10.50 11.66
C ALA A 184 -8.40 10.44 10.39
N PHE A 185 -7.19 9.86 10.47
CA PHE A 185 -6.17 10.01 9.42
C PHE A 185 -5.63 8.69 8.87
N ARG A 186 -5.97 7.54 9.46
CA ARG A 186 -5.45 6.21 9.07
C ARG A 186 -3.91 6.15 8.98
N THR A 187 -3.20 6.91 9.83
CA THR A 187 -1.73 7.02 9.75
C THR A 187 -0.98 5.98 10.60
N ASP A 188 0.34 6.13 10.69
CA ASP A 188 1.29 5.36 11.52
C ASP A 188 0.87 5.19 12.99
N CYS A 189 -0.06 6.03 13.45
CA CYS A 189 -0.73 5.88 14.74
C CYS A 189 -1.31 4.47 14.95
N GLY A 190 -1.76 3.77 13.92
CA GLY A 190 -2.19 2.37 14.04
C GLY A 190 -1.07 1.40 14.45
N TYR A 191 0.16 1.60 13.97
CA TYR A 191 1.30 0.81 14.44
C TYR A 191 1.60 1.11 15.92
N TYR A 192 1.50 2.36 16.34
CA TYR A 192 1.70 2.74 17.74
C TYR A 192 0.60 2.19 18.66
N LEU A 193 -0.65 2.13 18.20
CA LEU A 193 -1.73 1.42 18.90
C LEU A 193 -1.38 -0.03 19.11
N GLY A 194 -1.02 -0.75 18.04
CA GLY A 194 -0.64 -2.15 18.13
C GLY A 194 0.49 -2.38 19.14
N ARG A 195 1.49 -1.50 19.16
CA ARG A 195 2.60 -1.52 20.12
C ARG A 195 2.15 -1.25 21.56
N CYS A 196 1.22 -0.34 21.79
CA CYS A 196 0.69 -0.08 23.13
C CYS A 196 -0.11 -1.28 23.66
N TYR A 197 -0.95 -1.90 22.84
CA TYR A 197 -1.67 -3.12 23.20
C TYR A 197 -0.72 -4.29 23.46
N GLU A 198 0.33 -4.46 22.66
CA GLU A 198 1.37 -5.46 22.90
C GLU A 198 2.04 -5.25 24.28
N LYS A 199 2.37 -3.99 24.64
CA LYS A 199 2.94 -3.64 25.95
C LYS A 199 1.97 -3.87 27.12
N LEU A 200 0.66 -3.78 26.88
CA LEU A 200 -0.38 -4.11 27.86
C LEU A 200 -0.63 -5.63 27.98
N GLY A 201 -0.10 -6.43 27.06
CA GLY A 201 -0.39 -7.87 26.99
C GLY A 201 -1.68 -8.23 26.25
N ASP A 202 -2.32 -7.28 25.57
CA ASP A 202 -3.49 -7.53 24.72
C ASP A 202 -3.05 -7.87 23.28
N ASP A 203 -2.63 -9.11 23.10
CA ASP A 203 -2.13 -9.63 21.82
C ASP A 203 -3.19 -9.59 20.71
N ALA A 204 -4.48 -9.74 21.07
CA ALA A 204 -5.57 -9.75 20.11
C ALA A 204 -5.76 -8.37 19.48
N MET A 205 -5.78 -7.31 20.30
CA MET A 205 -5.84 -5.93 19.81
C MET A 205 -4.55 -5.52 19.11
N ALA A 206 -3.38 -5.94 19.62
CA ALA A 206 -2.11 -5.69 18.95
C ALA A 206 -2.10 -6.26 17.52
N MET A 207 -2.48 -7.54 17.38
CA MET A 207 -2.58 -8.20 16.08
C MET A 207 -3.60 -7.53 15.17
N LYS A 208 -4.76 -7.11 15.70
CA LYS A 208 -5.79 -6.39 14.92
C LYS A 208 -5.20 -5.15 14.25
N TYR A 209 -4.59 -4.25 15.02
CA TYR A 209 -4.04 -3.01 14.47
C TYR A 209 -2.84 -3.26 13.56
N TYR A 210 -1.94 -4.18 13.90
CA TYR A 210 -0.84 -4.54 13.00
C TYR A 210 -1.34 -5.07 11.66
N LYS A 211 -2.39 -5.90 11.68
CA LYS A 211 -3.00 -6.47 10.48
C LYS A 211 -3.65 -5.40 9.60
N GLU A 212 -4.34 -4.43 10.20
CA GLU A 212 -4.99 -3.34 9.46
C GLU A 212 -3.97 -2.43 8.77
N ILE A 213 -2.86 -2.09 9.44
CA ILE A 213 -1.83 -1.21 8.85
C ILE A 213 -0.95 -1.94 7.85
N ILE A 214 -0.56 -3.20 8.12
CA ILE A 214 0.41 -3.89 7.25
C ILE A 214 -0.18 -4.22 5.87
N ASP A 215 -1.51 -4.28 5.76
CA ASP A 215 -2.28 -4.46 4.53
C ASP A 215 -2.33 -3.20 3.66
N ASP A 216 -2.00 -2.03 4.21
CA ASP A 216 -2.10 -0.76 3.50
C ASP A 216 -1.08 -0.65 2.36
N GLY A 217 -1.51 -0.08 1.23
CA GLY A 217 -0.70 0.03 0.03
C GLY A 217 0.61 0.80 0.22
N ASN A 218 0.65 1.76 1.15
CA ASN A 218 1.86 2.50 1.51
C ASN A 218 2.94 1.62 2.12
N TYR A 219 2.57 0.47 2.68
CA TYR A 219 3.50 -0.45 3.31
C TYR A 219 4.04 -1.51 2.36
N ARG A 220 3.68 -1.53 1.08
CA ARG A 220 4.27 -2.44 0.07
C ARG A 220 5.77 -2.22 -0.10
N GLU A 221 6.50 -3.25 -0.51
CA GLU A 221 7.95 -3.19 -0.76
C GLU A 221 8.29 -2.08 -1.77
N THR A 222 7.48 -1.98 -2.81
CA THR A 222 7.58 -1.05 -3.92
C THR A 222 6.83 0.26 -3.64
N SER A 223 6.87 0.76 -2.41
CA SER A 223 6.17 1.99 -2.04
C SER A 223 7.17 3.10 -1.76
N VAL A 224 6.94 4.28 -2.34
CA VAL A 224 7.65 5.51 -1.99
C VAL A 224 7.53 5.86 -0.50
N TYR A 225 6.52 5.36 0.21
CA TYR A 225 6.42 5.57 1.65
C TYR A 225 7.50 4.80 2.44
N ARG A 226 8.02 3.67 1.93
CA ARG A 226 9.24 3.03 2.48
C ARG A 226 10.51 3.85 2.21
N HIS A 227 10.50 4.64 1.14
CA HIS A 227 11.64 5.39 0.62
C HIS A 227 11.26 6.86 0.32
N HIS A 228 11.37 7.77 1.30
CA HIS A 228 11.05 9.21 1.08
C HIS A 228 12.23 9.97 0.48
N TRP A 229 12.03 10.70 -0.64
CA TRP A 229 13.08 11.49 -1.31
C TRP A 229 13.42 12.77 -0.54
N ASP A 230 14.65 12.89 -0.02
CA ASP A 230 15.14 14.11 0.64
C ASP A 230 15.80 15.03 -0.39
N SER A 231 15.11 16.12 -0.75
CA SER A 231 15.58 17.12 -1.72
C SER A 231 16.86 17.85 -1.26
N GLY A 232 17.11 17.92 0.05
CA GLY A 232 18.32 18.52 0.61
C GLY A 232 19.56 17.61 0.54
N ASN A 233 19.37 16.31 0.33
CA ASN A 233 20.46 15.32 0.37
C ASN A 233 20.54 14.41 -0.87
N LYS A 234 19.72 14.70 -1.91
CA LYS A 234 19.59 13.92 -3.16
C LYS A 234 19.57 12.39 -2.93
N ARG A 235 18.95 11.94 -1.82
CA ARG A 235 18.90 10.53 -1.41
C ARG A 235 17.59 10.24 -0.69
N TYR A 236 17.16 8.98 -0.77
CA TYR A 236 16.02 8.49 0.00
C TYR A 236 16.39 8.36 1.48
N LYS A 237 15.60 8.99 2.37
CA LYS A 237 15.61 8.68 3.80
C LYS A 237 14.70 7.48 4.05
N PHE A 238 15.23 6.48 4.74
CA PHE A 238 14.53 5.23 5.03
C PHE A 238 13.48 5.45 6.13
N ASN A 239 12.21 5.12 5.85
CA ASN A 239 11.19 5.07 6.88
C ASN A 239 11.29 3.74 7.64
N SER A 240 11.59 3.80 8.93
CA SER A 240 11.74 2.59 9.75
C SER A 240 10.42 1.94 10.16
N ILE A 241 9.28 2.64 10.02
CA ILE A 241 7.98 2.18 10.53
C ILE A 241 7.51 0.92 9.78
N PRO A 242 7.53 0.84 8.43
CA PRO A 242 7.18 -0.39 7.72
C PRO A 242 7.93 -1.63 8.19
N TYR A 243 9.25 -1.51 8.37
CA TYR A 243 10.08 -2.62 8.83
C TYR A 243 9.78 -3.02 10.29
N ARG A 244 9.56 -2.02 11.17
CA ARG A 244 9.18 -2.28 12.57
C ARG A 244 7.80 -2.93 12.67
N LEU A 245 6.85 -2.50 11.85
CA LEU A 245 5.52 -3.08 11.75
C LEU A 245 5.60 -4.55 11.30
N GLU A 246 6.35 -4.84 10.24
CA GLU A 246 6.54 -6.21 9.76
C GLU A 246 7.14 -7.11 10.85
N ILE A 247 8.18 -6.65 11.55
CA ILE A 247 8.78 -7.40 12.66
C ILE A 247 7.75 -7.66 13.77
N SER A 248 7.00 -6.63 14.17
CA SER A 248 6.04 -6.73 15.27
C SER A 248 4.89 -7.67 14.91
N PHE A 249 4.36 -7.55 13.69
CA PHE A 249 3.36 -8.46 13.14
C PHE A 249 3.85 -9.91 13.12
N ARG A 250 5.08 -10.16 12.66
CA ARG A 250 5.66 -11.51 12.62
C ARG A 250 5.86 -12.11 14.00
N ARG A 251 6.40 -11.33 14.94
CA ARG A 251 6.54 -11.75 16.34
C ARG A 251 5.20 -12.10 16.95
N MET A 252 4.20 -11.26 16.74
CA MET A 252 2.84 -11.52 17.22
C MET A 252 2.24 -12.77 16.57
N LYS A 253 2.41 -12.98 15.26
CA LYS A 253 1.97 -14.19 14.54
C LYS A 253 2.59 -15.45 15.16
N LYS A 254 3.91 -15.44 15.38
CA LYS A 254 4.64 -16.54 16.02
C LYS A 254 4.18 -16.79 17.46
N LYS A 255 3.99 -15.73 18.25
CA LYS A 255 3.50 -15.79 19.64
C LYS A 255 2.12 -16.44 19.72
N MET A 256 1.20 -16.02 18.84
CA MET A 256 -0.18 -16.54 18.82
C MET A 256 -0.29 -17.93 18.19
N HIS A 257 0.63 -18.31 17.28
CA HIS A 257 0.55 -19.54 16.50
C HIS A 257 1.93 -20.24 16.35
N PRO A 258 2.53 -20.74 17.45
CA PRO A 258 3.91 -21.24 17.45
C PRO A 258 4.14 -22.45 16.55
N ASN A 259 3.10 -23.26 16.30
CA ASN A 259 3.20 -24.46 15.46
C ASN A 259 2.95 -24.21 13.97
N ARG A 260 2.68 -22.96 13.57
CA ARG A 260 2.41 -22.63 12.16
C ARG A 260 3.68 -22.14 11.48
N HIS A 261 4.15 -22.92 10.51
CA HIS A 261 5.33 -22.64 9.70
C HIS A 261 5.27 -23.42 8.39
N ASP A 262 6.00 -22.94 7.38
CA ASP A 262 6.01 -23.59 6.07
C ASP A 262 6.67 -24.95 6.12
N VAL A 263 6.01 -25.93 5.50
CA VAL A 263 6.61 -27.23 5.18
C VAL A 263 6.25 -27.65 3.76
N LEU A 264 7.30 -27.96 3.01
CA LEU A 264 7.25 -28.51 1.67
C LEU A 264 7.92 -29.89 1.70
N GLU A 265 7.19 -30.92 1.33
CA GLU A 265 7.71 -32.30 1.28
C GLU A 265 7.79 -32.75 -0.19
N ILE A 266 8.97 -33.21 -0.59
CA ILE A 266 9.29 -33.60 -1.95
C ILE A 266 9.77 -35.04 -1.92
N THR A 267 9.09 -35.89 -2.68
CA THR A 267 9.57 -37.25 -2.93
C THR A 267 10.17 -37.29 -4.32
N GLY A 268 11.39 -37.81 -4.40
CA GLY A 268 12.11 -37.90 -5.65
C GLY A 268 13.07 -39.09 -5.69
N SER A 269 13.71 -39.23 -6.84
CA SER A 269 14.84 -40.13 -7.02
C SER A 269 15.70 -39.55 -8.14
N SER A 270 17.02 -39.51 -7.95
CA SER A 270 17.93 -38.96 -8.96
C SER A 270 18.83 -40.06 -9.52
N ARG A 271 19.01 -40.06 -10.85
CA ARG A 271 20.05 -40.88 -11.52
C ARG A 271 21.43 -40.24 -11.42
N LEU A 272 21.52 -38.97 -11.04
CA LEU A 272 22.76 -38.21 -11.02
C LEU A 272 23.40 -38.15 -9.63
N LYS A 273 22.85 -38.86 -8.63
CA LYS A 273 23.15 -38.69 -7.19
C LYS A 273 22.95 -37.29 -6.63
N ILE A 274 22.71 -36.30 -7.48
CA ILE A 274 22.55 -34.91 -7.10
C ILE A 274 21.08 -34.53 -7.20
N PHE A 275 20.61 -33.73 -6.26
CA PHE A 275 19.37 -32.99 -6.36
C PHE A 275 19.63 -31.51 -6.08
N THR A 276 19.34 -30.66 -7.05
CA THR A 276 19.47 -29.20 -6.98
C THR A 276 18.14 -28.52 -7.24
N MET A 277 17.91 -27.42 -6.54
CA MET A 277 16.70 -26.63 -6.65
C MET A 277 16.96 -25.15 -6.33
N GLU A 278 16.04 -24.29 -6.75
CA GLU A 278 15.92 -22.91 -6.29
C GLU A 278 14.62 -22.77 -5.48
N LEU A 279 14.71 -22.03 -4.38
CA LEU A 279 13.56 -21.65 -3.56
C LEU A 279 13.48 -20.13 -3.48
N HIS A 280 12.30 -19.58 -3.78
CA HIS A 280 12.06 -18.16 -3.59
C HIS A 280 11.54 -17.93 -2.17
N VAL A 281 12.30 -17.17 -1.38
CA VAL A 281 11.91 -16.84 0.00
C VAL A 281 11.70 -15.33 0.11
N LEU A 282 10.49 -14.96 0.53
CA LEU A 282 10.02 -13.59 0.54
C LEU A 282 10.80 -12.69 1.50
N MET A 283 11.18 -13.22 2.67
CA MET A 283 11.73 -12.43 3.76
C MET A 283 12.78 -13.22 4.52
N ASN A 284 13.53 -12.54 5.39
CA ASN A 284 14.52 -13.20 6.23
C ASN A 284 13.86 -14.33 7.03
N ALA A 285 14.25 -15.57 6.72
CA ALA A 285 13.76 -16.78 7.36
C ALA A 285 14.90 -17.79 7.46
N THR A 286 14.88 -18.58 8.52
CA THR A 286 15.75 -19.74 8.67
C THR A 286 15.06 -20.92 7.99
N ILE A 287 15.70 -21.45 6.96
CA ILE A 287 15.25 -22.63 6.23
C ILE A 287 16.08 -23.82 6.69
N THR A 288 15.40 -24.90 7.04
CA THR A 288 16.01 -26.20 7.32
C THR A 288 15.56 -27.20 6.27
N ILE A 289 16.51 -27.89 5.67
CA ILE A 289 16.29 -28.91 4.66
C ILE A 289 16.80 -30.23 5.24
N ASP A 290 15.88 -31.16 5.45
CA ASP A 290 16.18 -32.57 5.73
C ASP A 290 16.15 -33.30 4.38
N TRP A 291 17.29 -33.80 3.93
CA TRP A 291 17.40 -34.42 2.60
C TRP A 291 16.82 -35.83 2.54
N GLY A 292 16.49 -36.42 3.70
CA GLY A 292 15.91 -37.76 3.79
C GLY A 292 16.94 -38.90 3.80
N ASP A 293 18.24 -38.59 3.77
CA ASP A 293 19.37 -39.52 3.91
C ASP A 293 20.07 -39.40 5.27
N GLY A 294 19.42 -38.73 6.23
CA GLY A 294 19.97 -38.43 7.56
C GLY A 294 20.79 -37.14 7.63
N LYS A 295 21.11 -36.51 6.49
CA LYS A 295 21.78 -35.20 6.48
C LYS A 295 20.78 -34.05 6.50
N LYS A 296 21.17 -32.98 7.19
CA LYS A 296 20.38 -31.76 7.34
C LYS A 296 21.23 -30.54 7.07
N GLN A 297 20.65 -29.54 6.42
CA GLN A 297 21.25 -28.23 6.20
C GLN A 297 20.30 -27.17 6.74
N THR A 298 20.82 -26.23 7.52
CA THR A 298 20.05 -25.10 8.05
C THR A 298 20.77 -23.81 7.73
N GLU A 299 20.08 -22.90 7.06
CA GLU A 299 20.64 -21.62 6.64
C GLU A 299 19.64 -20.48 6.85
N LYS A 300 20.18 -19.29 7.10
CA LYS A 300 19.38 -18.06 7.15
C LYS A 300 19.42 -17.40 5.78
N TRP A 301 18.29 -17.38 5.10
CA TRP A 301 18.18 -16.78 3.78
C TRP A 301 17.72 -15.33 3.86
N LYS A 302 18.15 -14.53 2.87
CA LYS A 302 17.87 -13.10 2.79
C LYS A 302 16.49 -12.81 2.19
N VAL A 303 16.01 -11.60 2.45
CA VAL A 303 14.75 -11.05 1.92
C VAL A 303 14.70 -11.11 0.38
N ASN A 304 13.53 -11.52 -0.11
CA ASN A 304 13.01 -11.43 -1.46
C ASN A 304 13.98 -11.87 -2.58
N GLY A 305 14.21 -13.18 -2.68
CA GLY A 305 15.00 -13.73 -3.79
C GLY A 305 14.96 -15.24 -3.92
N TRP A 306 15.42 -15.72 -5.07
CA TRP A 306 15.69 -17.12 -5.34
C TRP A 306 17.03 -17.54 -4.75
N HIS A 307 17.03 -18.60 -3.96
CA HIS A 307 18.22 -19.18 -3.34
C HIS A 307 18.46 -20.57 -3.93
N PHE A 308 19.65 -20.77 -4.49
CA PHE A 308 20.09 -22.07 -4.99
C PHE A 308 20.56 -22.94 -3.83
N VAL A 309 20.14 -24.21 -3.84
CA VAL A 309 20.61 -25.22 -2.91
C VAL A 309 20.68 -26.57 -3.59
N GLY A 310 21.61 -27.42 -3.16
CA GLY A 310 21.77 -28.76 -3.70
C GLY A 310 22.41 -29.72 -2.74
N HIS A 311 22.20 -31.00 -3.00
CA HIS A 311 22.69 -32.10 -2.20
C HIS A 311 23.13 -33.26 -3.06
N GLU A 312 24.16 -33.96 -2.60
CA GLU A 312 24.66 -35.20 -3.20
C GLU A 312 24.41 -36.38 -2.27
N TYR A 313 23.62 -37.33 -2.77
CA TYR A 313 23.28 -38.59 -2.14
C TYR A 313 24.40 -39.63 -2.36
N SER A 314 24.57 -40.53 -1.39
CA SER A 314 25.59 -41.58 -1.47
C SER A 314 25.35 -42.57 -2.62
N ASP A 315 24.09 -42.89 -2.89
CA ASP A 315 23.70 -43.95 -3.82
C ASP A 315 22.81 -43.48 -4.98
N TYR A 316 22.98 -44.16 -6.13
CA TYR A 316 22.15 -43.93 -7.31
C TYR A 316 20.75 -44.48 -7.06
N ASN A 317 19.71 -43.77 -7.50
CA ASN A 317 18.31 -44.23 -7.48
C ASN A 317 17.68 -44.44 -6.09
N GLU A 318 18.24 -43.88 -5.01
CA GLU A 318 17.51 -43.83 -3.74
C GLU A 318 16.23 -43.00 -3.90
N ASN A 319 15.12 -43.56 -3.41
CA ASN A 319 13.92 -42.75 -3.17
C ASN A 319 14.20 -41.92 -1.93
N TRP A 320 14.35 -40.62 -2.12
CA TRP A 320 14.55 -39.67 -1.03
C TRP A 320 13.25 -38.92 -0.75
N ASN A 321 13.11 -38.51 0.51
CA ASN A 321 12.03 -37.65 0.97
C ASN A 321 12.66 -36.39 1.55
N THR A 322 12.78 -35.36 0.72
CA THR A 322 13.32 -34.07 1.14
C THR A 322 12.21 -33.27 1.81
N LYS A 323 12.46 -32.84 3.04
CA LYS A 323 11.54 -31.99 3.80
C LYS A 323 12.19 -30.62 4.04
N ILE A 324 11.57 -29.60 3.47
CA ILE A 324 11.98 -28.21 3.63
C ILE A 324 11.05 -27.55 4.63
N THR A 325 11.61 -26.95 5.67
CA THR A 325 10.86 -26.27 6.73
C THR A 325 11.37 -24.86 6.92
N SER A 326 10.48 -23.88 7.04
CA SER A 326 10.83 -22.52 7.47
C SER A 326 10.55 -22.34 8.97
N ASP A 327 11.21 -21.36 9.60
CA ASP A 327 10.81 -20.85 10.92
C ASP A 327 9.66 -19.82 10.84
N GLU A 328 9.19 -19.48 9.64
CA GLU A 328 8.08 -18.56 9.37
C GLU A 328 6.96 -19.27 8.58
N GLU A 329 5.76 -18.68 8.61
CA GLU A 329 4.59 -19.18 7.87
C GLU A 329 4.32 -18.33 6.62
N ASN A 330 4.09 -19.00 5.49
CA ASN A 330 3.84 -18.48 4.14
C ASN A 330 4.93 -17.52 3.62
N VAL A 331 6.19 -17.88 3.80
CA VAL A 331 7.36 -17.16 3.28
C VAL A 331 8.04 -17.87 2.11
N ILE A 332 7.84 -19.18 1.96
CA ILE A 332 8.26 -19.92 0.76
C ILE A 332 7.26 -19.62 -0.35
N MET A 333 7.67 -18.79 -1.30
CA MET A 333 6.83 -18.28 -2.37
C MET A 333 7.12 -18.94 -3.72
N GLY A 334 8.25 -19.61 -3.87
CA GLY A 334 8.63 -20.21 -5.14
C GLY A 334 9.39 -21.51 -4.97
N PHE A 335 9.15 -22.46 -5.87
CA PHE A 335 9.88 -23.71 -5.94
C PHE A 335 10.24 -24.07 -7.37
N ARG A 336 11.52 -24.37 -7.59
CA ARG A 336 12.06 -24.75 -8.89
C ARG A 336 13.13 -25.86 -8.79
N PRO A 337 12.80 -27.12 -9.08
CA PRO A 337 13.81 -28.16 -9.22
C PRO A 337 14.63 -27.92 -10.50
N LEU A 338 15.95 -27.96 -10.37
CA LEU A 338 16.89 -27.78 -11.48
C LEU A 338 17.40 -29.12 -12.02
N THR A 339 17.46 -30.14 -11.16
CA THR A 339 17.79 -31.50 -11.60
C THR A 339 16.61 -32.11 -12.34
N ALA A 340 16.76 -32.38 -13.64
CA ALA A 340 15.71 -32.96 -14.47
C ALA A 340 15.31 -34.38 -14.02
N TYR A 341 14.03 -34.71 -14.18
CA TYR A 341 13.44 -36.02 -13.89
C TYR A 341 13.67 -36.54 -12.46
N SER A 342 13.96 -35.65 -11.52
CA SER A 342 14.31 -36.02 -10.14
C SER A 342 13.10 -36.03 -9.20
N VAL A 343 12.11 -35.18 -9.44
CA VAL A 343 10.92 -35.03 -8.59
C VAL A 343 9.78 -35.92 -9.07
N LYS A 344 9.16 -36.68 -8.15
CA LYS A 344 8.02 -37.59 -8.42
C LYS A 344 6.71 -37.07 -7.84
N SER A 345 6.75 -36.46 -6.65
CA SER A 345 5.58 -35.84 -6.02
C SER A 345 6.00 -34.71 -5.09
N ILE A 346 5.10 -33.76 -4.89
CA ILE A 346 5.30 -32.59 -4.03
C ILE A 346 4.03 -32.40 -3.18
N ASN A 347 4.20 -32.16 -1.89
CA ASN A 347 3.12 -31.87 -0.96
C ASN A 347 3.18 -30.41 -0.48
N PHE A 348 2.11 -29.65 -0.75
CA PHE A 348 1.99 -28.23 -0.39
C PHE A 348 1.01 -27.97 0.77
N ASP A 349 0.60 -28.98 1.54
CA ASP A 349 -0.44 -28.83 2.57
C ASP A 349 -0.12 -27.79 3.64
N ARG A 350 1.17 -27.61 3.94
CA ARG A 350 1.64 -26.56 4.86
C ARG A 350 2.52 -25.53 4.17
N CYS A 351 2.40 -25.34 2.86
CA CYS A 351 3.14 -24.34 2.09
C CYS A 351 2.16 -23.58 1.18
N LYS A 352 1.18 -22.89 1.81
CA LYS A 352 0.05 -22.28 1.08
C LYS A 352 0.37 -20.90 0.48
N GLY A 353 1.52 -20.31 0.84
CA GLY A 353 1.97 -19.03 0.32
C GLY A 353 2.63 -19.05 -1.06
N LEU A 354 2.63 -20.18 -1.75
CA LEU A 354 3.31 -20.34 -3.04
C LEU A 354 2.69 -19.44 -4.12
N MET A 355 3.54 -18.67 -4.79
CA MET A 355 3.21 -17.81 -5.92
C MET A 355 3.78 -18.35 -7.24
N TYR A 356 4.95 -18.99 -7.19
CA TYR A 356 5.69 -19.50 -8.35
C TYR A 356 5.93 -21.02 -8.22
N LEU A 357 5.37 -21.80 -9.14
CA LEU A 357 5.67 -23.23 -9.23
C LEU A 357 6.30 -23.54 -10.58
N ILE A 358 7.63 -23.62 -10.62
CA ILE A 358 8.40 -23.80 -11.86
C ILE A 358 9.03 -25.21 -11.84
N CYS A 359 8.26 -26.23 -12.18
CA CYS A 359 8.66 -27.64 -12.15
C CYS A 359 8.68 -28.32 -13.54
N PRO A 360 9.48 -27.82 -14.49
CA PRO A 360 9.57 -28.41 -15.82
C PRO A 360 10.37 -29.72 -15.83
N ASN A 361 10.01 -30.60 -16.76
CA ASN A 361 10.72 -31.84 -17.09
C ASN A 361 10.98 -32.73 -15.86
N GLN A 362 9.95 -32.92 -15.03
CA GLN A 362 10.00 -33.81 -13.88
C GLN A 362 9.15 -35.07 -14.14
N SER A 363 9.06 -35.96 -13.16
CA SER A 363 8.30 -37.21 -13.26
C SER A 363 6.93 -37.12 -12.56
N LEU A 364 6.32 -35.93 -12.53
CA LEU A 364 5.06 -35.71 -11.81
C LEU A 364 3.89 -36.42 -12.52
N LYS A 365 3.25 -37.35 -11.81
CA LYS A 365 2.02 -38.04 -12.25
C LYS A 365 0.75 -37.38 -11.74
N HIS A 366 0.84 -36.79 -10.55
CA HIS A 366 -0.22 -36.11 -9.85
C HIS A 366 0.31 -34.81 -9.26
N LEU A 367 -0.52 -33.76 -9.28
CA LEU A 367 -0.18 -32.48 -8.71
C LEU A 367 -1.46 -31.85 -8.13
N ASP A 368 -1.50 -31.72 -6.81
CA ASP A 368 -2.63 -31.11 -6.11
C ASP A 368 -2.33 -29.65 -5.77
N LEU A 369 -3.02 -28.74 -6.43
CA LEU A 369 -2.88 -27.30 -6.22
C LEU A 369 -3.98 -26.72 -5.31
N ARG A 370 -4.80 -27.57 -4.66
CA ARG A 370 -5.91 -27.10 -3.83
C ARG A 370 -5.41 -26.25 -2.65
N GLY A 371 -6.04 -25.09 -2.50
CA GLY A 371 -5.74 -24.13 -1.43
C GLY A 371 -4.55 -23.22 -1.71
N LEU A 372 -3.89 -23.32 -2.87
CA LEU A 372 -2.78 -22.44 -3.27
C LEU A 372 -3.29 -21.16 -3.95
N SER A 373 -4.10 -20.38 -3.23
CA SER A 373 -4.79 -19.19 -3.79
C SER A 373 -3.85 -18.06 -4.24
N TYR A 374 -2.58 -18.11 -3.84
CA TYR A 374 -1.57 -17.12 -4.20
C TYR A 374 -0.83 -17.45 -5.50
N LEU A 375 -1.01 -18.65 -6.09
CA LEU A 375 -0.35 -19.04 -7.32
C LEU A 375 -0.64 -18.06 -8.45
N ARG A 376 0.42 -17.54 -9.04
CA ARG A 376 0.41 -16.65 -10.21
C ARG A 376 0.97 -17.33 -11.44
N ASP A 377 2.09 -18.03 -11.24
CA ASP A 377 2.85 -18.64 -12.32
C ASP A 377 3.01 -20.13 -12.04
N VAL A 378 2.53 -20.96 -12.96
CA VAL A 378 2.69 -22.41 -12.89
C VAL A 378 3.30 -22.89 -14.21
N ASN A 379 4.51 -23.46 -14.12
CA ASN A 379 5.16 -24.13 -15.24
C ASN A 379 5.43 -25.59 -14.84
N VAL A 380 4.70 -26.51 -15.46
CA VAL A 380 4.81 -27.96 -15.25
C VAL A 380 5.00 -28.69 -16.58
N HIS A 381 5.66 -28.04 -17.54
CA HIS A 381 5.86 -28.61 -18.86
C HIS A 381 6.67 -29.92 -18.80
N GLY A 382 6.43 -30.83 -19.75
CA GLY A 382 7.24 -32.04 -19.90
C GLY A 382 7.15 -33.01 -18.72
N ASN A 383 6.02 -33.03 -18.02
CA ASN A 383 5.73 -34.01 -16.98
C ASN A 383 4.85 -35.15 -17.53
N VAL A 384 4.36 -36.03 -16.65
CA VAL A 384 3.48 -37.15 -16.99
C VAL A 384 2.08 -36.97 -16.39
N LEU A 385 1.61 -35.71 -16.32
CA LEU A 385 0.30 -35.37 -15.78
C LEU A 385 -0.81 -35.84 -16.73
N CYS A 386 -1.75 -36.63 -16.21
CA CYS A 386 -2.95 -37.06 -16.95
C CYS A 386 -4.19 -36.22 -16.60
N LEU A 387 -4.23 -35.68 -15.39
CA LEU A 387 -5.31 -34.87 -14.82
C LEU A 387 -4.69 -33.61 -14.22
N PHE A 388 -5.28 -32.45 -14.52
CA PHE A 388 -4.83 -31.17 -13.98
C PHE A 388 -6.03 -30.24 -13.80
N SER A 389 -6.11 -29.61 -12.63
CA SER A 389 -7.17 -28.68 -12.27
C SER A 389 -6.58 -27.40 -11.73
N VAL A 390 -7.08 -26.27 -12.22
CA VAL A 390 -6.74 -24.93 -11.75
C VAL A 390 -7.90 -24.26 -11.02
N ASN A 391 -8.84 -25.07 -10.53
CA ASN A 391 -10.04 -24.57 -9.86
C ASN A 391 -9.69 -23.69 -8.66
N ARG A 392 -10.31 -22.51 -8.59
CA ARG A 392 -10.13 -21.50 -7.52
C ARG A 392 -8.73 -20.87 -7.47
N LEU A 393 -7.92 -21.01 -8.52
CA LEU A 393 -6.65 -20.30 -8.67
C LEU A 393 -6.91 -18.92 -9.31
N HIS A 394 -7.63 -18.05 -8.60
CA HIS A 394 -8.11 -16.77 -9.11
C HIS A 394 -7.01 -15.74 -9.42
N ASN A 395 -5.76 -16.02 -9.01
CA ASN A 395 -4.59 -15.20 -9.28
C ASN A 395 -3.68 -15.80 -10.37
N LEU A 396 -4.02 -16.96 -10.94
CA LEU A 396 -3.21 -17.66 -11.93
C LEU A 396 -3.30 -16.94 -13.28
N THR A 397 -2.26 -16.20 -13.63
CA THR A 397 -2.17 -15.43 -14.86
C THR A 397 -1.22 -16.07 -15.89
N ALA A 398 -0.32 -16.95 -15.46
CA ALA A 398 0.62 -17.65 -16.33
C ALA A 398 0.59 -19.17 -16.09
N LEU A 399 0.35 -19.94 -17.15
CA LEU A 399 0.28 -21.41 -17.09
C LEU A 399 1.00 -22.09 -18.26
N ASP A 400 1.97 -22.95 -17.96
CA ASP A 400 2.56 -23.90 -18.91
C ASP A 400 2.29 -25.34 -18.47
N ILE A 401 1.49 -26.05 -19.27
CA ILE A 401 1.19 -27.48 -19.11
C ILE A 401 1.58 -28.28 -20.37
N SER A 402 2.43 -27.71 -21.22
CA SER A 402 2.87 -28.31 -22.47
C SER A 402 3.53 -29.66 -22.26
N ASN A 403 3.48 -30.51 -23.29
CA ASN A 403 4.14 -31.82 -23.32
C ASN A 403 3.75 -32.73 -22.14
N ASN A 404 2.48 -32.68 -21.73
CA ASN A 404 1.92 -33.62 -20.77
C ASN A 404 0.89 -34.53 -21.47
N PRO A 405 0.79 -35.83 -21.12
CA PRO A 405 -0.16 -36.78 -21.69
C PRO A 405 -1.58 -36.59 -21.11
N MET A 406 -2.06 -35.36 -21.11
CA MET A 406 -3.30 -34.94 -20.48
C MET A 406 -4.53 -35.61 -21.11
N LYS A 407 -5.40 -36.19 -20.28
CA LYS A 407 -6.70 -36.71 -20.71
C LYS A 407 -7.84 -35.77 -20.38
N PHE A 408 -7.67 -34.95 -19.33
CA PHE A 408 -8.68 -34.02 -18.87
C PHE A 408 -8.03 -32.75 -18.36
N LEU A 409 -8.53 -31.61 -18.82
CA LEU A 409 -8.10 -30.29 -18.42
C LEU A 409 -9.34 -29.45 -18.09
N ASN A 410 -9.47 -29.03 -16.83
CA ASN A 410 -10.53 -28.14 -16.42
C ASN A 410 -10.04 -26.68 -16.47
N LEU A 411 -10.09 -26.07 -17.65
CA LEU A 411 -9.87 -24.62 -17.82
C LEU A 411 -11.19 -23.85 -17.98
N ALA A 412 -12.12 -24.35 -18.79
CA ALA A 412 -13.34 -23.63 -19.14
C ALA A 412 -14.25 -23.32 -17.93
N ASP A 413 -14.43 -24.27 -17.00
CA ASP A 413 -15.26 -24.06 -15.81
C ASP A 413 -14.48 -23.39 -14.66
N SER A 414 -13.16 -23.33 -14.76
CA SER A 414 -12.28 -22.92 -13.67
C SER A 414 -12.23 -21.41 -13.45
N LYS A 415 -12.64 -20.61 -14.45
CA LYS A 415 -12.74 -19.15 -14.39
C LYS A 415 -11.44 -18.51 -13.88
N VAL A 416 -10.32 -18.87 -14.50
CA VAL A 416 -8.99 -18.34 -14.18
C VAL A 416 -8.60 -17.20 -15.14
N PRO A 417 -7.89 -16.16 -14.68
CA PRO A 417 -7.56 -14.99 -15.49
C PRO A 417 -6.26 -15.18 -16.28
N LEU A 418 -6.21 -16.19 -17.14
CA LEU A 418 -4.99 -16.50 -17.87
C LEU A 418 -4.62 -15.39 -18.86
N ARG A 419 -3.43 -14.82 -18.68
CA ARG A 419 -2.78 -13.86 -19.59
C ARG A 419 -1.75 -14.54 -20.47
N LEU A 420 -1.14 -15.62 -20.00
CA LEU A 420 -0.23 -16.46 -20.78
C LEU A 420 -0.56 -17.93 -20.59
N LEU A 421 -0.65 -18.65 -21.69
CA LEU A 421 -0.94 -20.09 -21.69
C LEU A 421 -0.03 -20.83 -22.66
N SER A 422 0.54 -21.95 -22.22
CA SER A 422 1.21 -22.90 -23.09
C SER A 422 0.64 -24.31 -22.91
N ILE A 423 0.15 -24.86 -24.02
CA ILE A 423 -0.51 -26.17 -24.12
C ILE A 423 0.05 -27.00 -25.29
N ARG A 424 1.27 -26.68 -25.75
CA ARG A 424 1.87 -27.31 -26.92
C ARG A 424 2.15 -28.79 -26.63
N GLY A 425 1.83 -29.67 -27.57
CA GLY A 425 2.06 -31.11 -27.39
C GLY A 425 1.12 -31.77 -26.37
N THR A 426 0.12 -31.04 -25.87
CA THR A 426 -0.88 -31.55 -24.93
C THR A 426 -2.12 -32.00 -25.73
N PRO A 427 -2.52 -33.28 -25.66
CA PRO A 427 -3.64 -33.80 -26.43
C PRO A 427 -4.97 -33.33 -25.83
N LEU A 428 -5.52 -32.25 -26.38
CA LEU A 428 -6.82 -31.68 -26.02
C LEU A 428 -7.81 -31.89 -27.16
N CYS A 429 -9.07 -32.22 -26.84
CA CYS A 429 -10.11 -32.30 -27.87
C CYS A 429 -10.43 -30.92 -28.46
N TYR A 430 -11.01 -30.89 -29.66
CA TYR A 430 -11.20 -29.67 -30.44
C TYR A 430 -12.09 -28.63 -29.74
N THR A 431 -13.19 -29.06 -29.11
CA THR A 431 -14.12 -28.15 -28.41
C THR A 431 -13.43 -27.42 -27.27
N TYR A 432 -12.60 -28.10 -26.48
CA TYR A 432 -11.82 -27.45 -25.42
C TYR A 432 -10.84 -26.40 -25.94
N LYS A 433 -10.21 -26.63 -27.10
CA LYS A 433 -9.28 -25.64 -27.69
C LYS A 433 -10.00 -24.36 -28.08
N TRP A 434 -11.23 -24.46 -28.60
CA TRP A 434 -12.03 -23.30 -28.98
C TRP A 434 -12.45 -22.46 -27.76
N ASP A 435 -12.93 -23.11 -26.70
CA ASP A 435 -13.33 -22.41 -25.46
C ASP A 435 -12.13 -21.71 -24.81
N ILE A 436 -10.97 -22.38 -24.78
CA ILE A 436 -9.71 -21.78 -24.32
C ILE A 436 -9.36 -20.55 -25.15
N GLN A 437 -9.37 -20.67 -26.49
CA GLN A 437 -9.05 -19.57 -27.38
C GLN A 437 -9.95 -18.35 -27.13
N LYS A 438 -11.26 -18.59 -27.01
CA LYS A 438 -12.26 -17.54 -26.72
C LYS A 438 -12.02 -16.88 -25.37
N GLN A 439 -11.71 -17.65 -24.33
CA GLN A 439 -11.39 -17.12 -23.00
C GLN A 439 -10.12 -16.26 -23.03
N MET A 440 -9.06 -16.75 -23.70
CA MET A 440 -7.81 -16.03 -23.87
C MET A 440 -8.01 -14.70 -24.61
N GLU A 441 -8.84 -14.67 -25.65
CA GLU A 441 -9.18 -13.43 -26.38
C GLU A 441 -9.88 -12.41 -25.49
N LEU A 442 -10.85 -12.84 -24.67
CA LEU A 442 -11.60 -11.96 -23.77
C LEU A 442 -10.77 -11.38 -22.61
N ASP A 443 -9.70 -12.07 -22.22
CA ASP A 443 -8.80 -11.66 -21.14
C ASP A 443 -7.52 -11.00 -21.68
N PHE A 444 -7.42 -10.75 -22.99
CA PHE A 444 -6.20 -10.26 -23.67
C PHE A 444 -4.97 -11.10 -23.31
N GLY A 445 -5.17 -12.41 -23.31
CA GLY A 445 -4.14 -13.41 -23.10
C GLY A 445 -3.53 -13.91 -24.40
N GLN A 446 -2.36 -14.53 -24.30
CA GLN A 446 -1.61 -15.08 -25.43
C GLN A 446 -1.34 -16.58 -25.23
N ILE A 447 -1.50 -17.35 -26.30
CA ILE A 447 -1.06 -18.75 -26.34
C ILE A 447 0.36 -18.78 -26.91
N ILE A 448 1.32 -19.22 -26.11
CA ILE A 448 2.76 -19.17 -26.42
C ILE A 448 3.42 -20.56 -26.33
N GLY A 449 4.67 -20.66 -26.81
CA GLY A 449 5.48 -21.87 -26.68
C GLY A 449 6.08 -22.05 -25.27
N PRO A 450 6.52 -23.28 -24.90
CA PRO A 450 6.92 -23.62 -23.53
C PRO A 450 8.18 -22.91 -23.04
N PHE A 451 9.08 -22.51 -23.95
CA PHE A 451 10.35 -21.86 -23.58
C PHE A 451 10.21 -20.37 -23.19
N TYR A 452 9.05 -19.76 -23.42
CA TYR A 452 8.83 -18.32 -23.19
C TYR A 452 8.29 -17.99 -21.79
N LEU A 453 7.74 -18.97 -21.06
CA LEU A 453 7.25 -18.81 -19.69
C LEU A 453 8.38 -19.00 -18.65
N LYS A 454 9.39 -18.12 -18.70
CA LYS A 454 10.24 -17.84 -17.52
C LYS A 454 9.57 -16.73 -16.71
N GLU A 455 9.73 -16.73 -15.38
CA GLU A 455 9.21 -15.76 -14.40
C GLU A 455 8.65 -14.47 -15.03
N GLN A 456 7.32 -14.36 -15.10
CA GLN A 456 6.66 -13.21 -15.70
C GLN A 456 6.19 -12.31 -14.57
N HIS A 457 6.97 -11.27 -14.31
CA HIS A 457 6.55 -10.24 -13.37
C HIS A 457 5.42 -9.42 -14.02
N ASP A 458 4.38 -9.12 -13.24
CA ASP A 458 3.35 -8.11 -13.55
C ASP A 458 2.26 -8.44 -14.58
N LEU A 459 1.81 -9.70 -14.66
CA LEU A 459 0.56 -10.03 -15.33
C LEU A 459 -0.62 -9.92 -14.37
N TYR A 460 -1.60 -9.10 -14.74
CA TYR A 460 -2.80 -8.86 -13.95
C TYR A 460 -4.08 -9.23 -14.72
N PRO A 461 -5.13 -9.72 -14.02
CA PRO A 461 -6.46 -9.90 -14.61
C PRO A 461 -7.03 -8.58 -15.12
N THR A 462 -7.90 -8.63 -16.11
CA THR A 462 -8.58 -7.42 -16.64
C THR A 462 -9.85 -7.10 -15.84
N VAL A 463 -10.32 -5.86 -15.94
CA VAL A 463 -11.62 -5.46 -15.37
C VAL A 463 -12.74 -6.37 -15.92
N GLY A 464 -12.72 -6.65 -17.22
CA GLY A 464 -13.70 -7.51 -17.88
C GLY A 464 -13.72 -8.93 -17.31
N TYR A 465 -12.56 -9.51 -16.97
CA TYR A 465 -12.49 -10.80 -16.27
C TYR A 465 -13.25 -10.74 -14.94
N TYR A 466 -13.03 -9.71 -14.12
CA TYR A 466 -13.69 -9.58 -12.83
C TYR A 466 -15.19 -9.37 -12.97
N MET A 467 -15.65 -8.59 -13.96
CA MET A 467 -17.07 -8.36 -14.24
C MET A 467 -17.79 -9.67 -14.61
N ARG A 468 -17.25 -10.42 -15.58
CA ARG A 468 -17.82 -11.71 -16.05
C ARG A 468 -17.83 -12.79 -14.99
N ASN A 469 -16.86 -12.74 -14.07
CA ASN A 469 -16.68 -13.75 -13.02
C ASN A 469 -17.20 -13.32 -11.65
N SER A 470 -18.09 -12.33 -11.63
CA SER A 470 -18.78 -11.85 -10.44
C SER A 470 -20.29 -12.00 -10.60
N LYS A 471 -21.02 -12.05 -9.49
CA LYS A 471 -22.49 -12.01 -9.50
C LYS A 471 -22.94 -10.66 -8.96
N TRP A 472 -23.97 -10.06 -9.55
CA TRP A 472 -24.54 -8.78 -9.11
C TRP A 472 -24.79 -8.72 -7.59
N LYS A 473 -25.37 -9.78 -7.00
CA LYS A 473 -25.59 -9.86 -5.54
C LYS A 473 -24.33 -9.57 -4.72
N HIS A 474 -23.17 -10.07 -5.15
CA HIS A 474 -21.92 -9.86 -4.44
C HIS A 474 -21.35 -8.46 -4.72
N ILE A 475 -21.45 -7.98 -5.96
CA ILE A 475 -21.05 -6.62 -6.35
C ILE A 475 -21.82 -5.59 -5.53
N ARG A 476 -23.16 -5.70 -5.50
CA ARG A 476 -24.06 -4.83 -4.70
C ARG A 476 -23.67 -4.79 -3.23
N ASN A 477 -23.31 -5.93 -2.63
CA ASN A 477 -22.88 -5.96 -1.23
C ASN A 477 -21.57 -5.19 -1.01
N TYR A 478 -20.62 -5.25 -1.95
CA TYR A 478 -19.40 -4.46 -1.87
C TYR A 478 -19.67 -2.96 -2.03
N ILE A 479 -20.56 -2.57 -2.95
CA ILE A 479 -20.99 -1.17 -3.12
C ILE A 479 -21.62 -0.65 -1.83
N LEU A 480 -22.58 -1.37 -1.24
CA LEU A 480 -23.24 -0.95 0.01
C LEU A 480 -22.29 -0.92 1.21
N ASN A 481 -21.28 -1.80 1.25
CA ASN A 481 -20.28 -1.77 2.31
C ASN A 481 -19.33 -0.57 2.17
N ALA A 482 -19.00 -0.18 0.94
CA ALA A 482 -18.20 1.00 0.66
C ALA A 482 -18.99 2.29 0.91
N TYR A 483 -20.25 2.31 0.50
CA TYR A 483 -21.13 3.47 0.54
C TYR A 483 -22.53 3.07 1.05
N PRO A 484 -22.75 3.08 2.38
CA PRO A 484 -23.99 2.61 2.99
C PRO A 484 -25.25 3.43 2.64
N HIS A 485 -25.07 4.66 2.16
CA HIS A 485 -26.15 5.63 1.92
C HIS A 485 -26.54 5.78 0.44
N VAL A 486 -26.01 4.92 -0.43
CA VAL A 486 -26.32 4.93 -1.86
C VAL A 486 -27.82 4.72 -2.10
N SER A 487 -28.42 5.56 -2.96
CA SER A 487 -29.84 5.50 -3.28
C SER A 487 -30.23 4.21 -4.03
N THR A 488 -31.51 3.85 -3.96
CA THR A 488 -32.05 2.73 -4.75
C THR A 488 -31.91 2.96 -6.25
N GLU A 489 -32.02 4.21 -6.69
CA GLU A 489 -31.87 4.62 -8.09
C GLU A 489 -30.44 4.40 -8.58
N TYR A 490 -29.44 4.77 -7.77
CA TYR A 490 -28.03 4.50 -8.09
C TYR A 490 -27.78 2.99 -8.21
N LEU A 491 -28.29 2.16 -7.30
CA LEU A 491 -28.10 0.71 -7.36
C LEU A 491 -28.77 0.09 -8.60
N GLU A 492 -29.92 0.62 -9.02
CA GLU A 492 -30.60 0.17 -10.22
C GLU A 492 -29.86 0.59 -11.49
N SER A 493 -29.39 1.83 -11.55
CA SER A 493 -28.50 2.32 -12.61
C SER A 493 -27.23 1.47 -12.70
N ALA A 494 -26.58 1.21 -11.56
CA ALA A 494 -25.42 0.33 -11.48
C ALA A 494 -25.69 -1.11 -11.97
N ARG A 495 -26.88 -1.66 -11.67
CA ARG A 495 -27.29 -2.97 -12.16
C ARG A 495 -27.44 -2.98 -13.67
N GLN A 496 -28.10 -1.96 -14.23
CA GLN A 496 -28.31 -1.83 -15.67
C GLN A 496 -26.98 -1.65 -16.40
N THR A 497 -26.10 -0.79 -15.90
CA THR A 497 -24.72 -0.63 -16.41
C THR A 497 -23.98 -1.96 -16.36
N TYR A 498 -24.00 -2.67 -15.24
CA TYR A 498 -23.36 -3.99 -15.13
C TYR A 498 -23.88 -4.99 -16.18
N GLU A 499 -25.20 -5.05 -16.41
CA GLU A 499 -25.80 -5.93 -17.42
C GLU A 499 -25.43 -5.57 -18.86
N LEU A 500 -25.19 -4.29 -19.15
CA LEU A 500 -24.66 -3.82 -20.42
C LEU A 500 -23.18 -4.19 -20.58
N LEU A 501 -22.36 -3.94 -19.57
CA LEU A 501 -20.93 -4.25 -19.57
C LEU A 501 -20.64 -5.74 -19.78
N LEU A 502 -21.53 -6.63 -19.33
CA LEU A 502 -21.41 -8.06 -19.60
C LEU A 502 -21.58 -8.44 -21.09
N LYS A 503 -22.22 -7.58 -21.88
CA LYS A 503 -22.45 -7.77 -23.33
C LYS A 503 -21.40 -7.02 -24.17
N GLU A 504 -20.74 -6.04 -23.58
CA GLU A 504 -19.74 -5.20 -24.24
C GLU A 504 -18.48 -6.00 -24.60
N LYS A 505 -17.93 -5.74 -25.79
CA LYS A 505 -16.70 -6.40 -26.24
C LYS A 505 -15.49 -5.59 -25.75
N PRO A 506 -14.60 -6.17 -24.92
CA PRO A 506 -13.42 -5.46 -24.46
C PRO A 506 -12.51 -5.02 -25.61
N GLN A 507 -11.85 -3.86 -25.44
CA GLN A 507 -10.83 -3.30 -26.33
C GLN A 507 -9.50 -3.15 -25.56
N PRO A 508 -8.34 -3.23 -26.24
CA PRO A 508 -7.05 -3.14 -25.56
C PRO A 508 -6.85 -1.75 -24.96
N SER A 509 -6.33 -1.70 -23.73
CA SER A 509 -5.89 -0.44 -23.10
C SER A 509 -4.58 0.06 -23.73
N PRO A 510 -4.27 1.36 -23.63
CA PRO A 510 -2.98 1.89 -24.06
C PRO A 510 -1.81 1.16 -23.38
N GLU A 511 -0.68 1.06 -24.09
CA GLU A 511 0.48 0.30 -23.62
C GLU A 511 1.02 0.86 -22.29
N GLY A 512 1.24 -0.04 -21.32
CA GLY A 512 1.80 0.30 -20.02
C GLY A 512 0.82 0.91 -19.02
N ILE A 513 -0.48 0.96 -19.34
CA ILE A 513 -1.53 1.40 -18.43
C ILE A 513 -2.15 0.19 -17.72
N PHE A 514 -2.32 0.32 -16.39
CA PHE A 514 -3.12 -0.59 -15.57
C PHE A 514 -3.86 0.21 -14.49
N LEU A 515 -4.82 -0.43 -13.81
CA LEU A 515 -5.55 0.16 -12.68
C LEU A 515 -5.04 -0.42 -11.36
N GLU A 516 -5.07 0.40 -10.31
CA GLU A 516 -4.92 -0.03 -8.92
C GLU A 516 -6.22 0.19 -8.16
N ALA A 517 -6.64 -0.83 -7.41
CA ALA A 517 -7.75 -0.70 -6.47
C ALA A 517 -7.22 -0.56 -5.04
N ASP A 518 -7.37 0.62 -4.44
CA ASP A 518 -6.99 0.93 -3.06
C ASP A 518 -8.24 1.25 -2.23
N GLY A 519 -8.50 0.46 -1.19
CA GLY A 519 -9.68 0.66 -0.36
C GLY A 519 -10.98 0.61 -1.18
N THR A 520 -11.60 1.78 -1.36
CA THR A 520 -12.83 2.02 -2.14
C THR A 520 -12.62 2.76 -3.45
N PHE A 521 -11.37 3.06 -3.80
CA PHE A 521 -10.99 3.85 -4.96
C PHE A 521 -10.30 2.98 -6.02
N VAL A 522 -10.42 3.38 -7.28
CA VAL A 522 -9.63 2.84 -8.39
C VAL A 522 -9.00 3.98 -9.13
N TYR A 523 -7.69 3.92 -9.34
CA TYR A 523 -6.96 4.95 -10.08
C TYR A 523 -6.06 4.31 -11.13
N PRO A 524 -5.84 5.01 -12.26
CA PRO A 524 -4.91 4.55 -13.26
C PRO A 524 -3.47 4.76 -12.83
N CYS A 525 -2.65 3.82 -13.28
CA CYS A 525 -1.23 3.81 -13.09
C CYS A 525 -0.54 3.55 -14.41
N ARG A 526 0.61 4.19 -14.60
CA ARG A 526 1.47 3.97 -15.74
C ARG A 526 2.73 3.24 -15.30
N GLY A 527 2.88 1.98 -15.71
CA GLY A 527 4.08 1.23 -15.36
C GLY A 527 5.32 1.85 -16.02
N ARG A 528 6.41 2.00 -15.26
CA ARG A 528 7.71 2.38 -15.81
C ARG A 528 8.50 1.12 -16.14
N LYS A 529 8.84 0.90 -17.42
CA LYS A 529 9.80 -0.16 -17.77
C LYS A 529 11.18 0.22 -17.19
N ASP A 530 11.75 -0.66 -16.38
CA ASP A 530 13.14 -0.57 -15.96
C ASP A 530 14.08 -0.97 -17.12
N GLU A 531 15.40 -0.88 -16.89
CA GLU A 531 16.43 -1.22 -17.88
C GLU A 531 16.39 -2.69 -18.38
N ARG A 532 15.64 -3.56 -17.69
CA ARG A 532 15.43 -4.97 -18.03
C ARG A 532 14.08 -5.19 -18.72
N GLY A 533 13.30 -4.14 -18.95
CA GLY A 533 11.96 -4.20 -19.52
C GLY A 533 10.86 -4.61 -18.52
N VAL A 534 11.17 -4.65 -17.22
CA VAL A 534 10.24 -4.99 -16.15
C VAL A 534 9.50 -3.73 -15.70
N TYR A 535 8.19 -3.79 -15.54
CA TYR A 535 7.41 -2.64 -15.10
C TYR A 535 7.60 -2.38 -13.59
N SER A 536 8.55 -1.53 -13.23
CA SER A 536 8.62 -0.92 -11.90
C SER A 536 7.48 0.10 -11.73
N GLU A 537 6.79 0.01 -10.58
CA GLU A 537 5.86 0.99 -9.98
C GLU A 537 5.19 2.01 -10.90
N GLY A 538 3.85 1.98 -10.92
CA GLY A 538 3.10 3.08 -11.46
C GLY A 538 3.09 4.26 -10.51
N TYR A 539 3.47 5.43 -11.00
CA TYR A 539 3.09 6.68 -10.35
C TYR A 539 1.66 6.99 -10.79
N THR A 540 0.86 7.54 -9.89
CA THR A 540 -0.33 8.29 -10.30
C THR A 540 0.18 9.51 -11.08
N ASP A 541 0.04 9.51 -12.40
CA ASP A 541 0.18 10.76 -13.14
C ASP A 541 -0.92 11.67 -12.57
N GLY A 542 -0.53 12.71 -11.82
CA GLY A 542 -1.45 13.66 -11.20
C GLY A 542 -2.32 14.43 -12.21
N GLU A 543 -2.18 14.13 -13.50
CA GLU A 543 -2.95 14.69 -14.61
C GLU A 543 -4.04 13.76 -15.16
N SER A 544 -4.10 12.48 -14.76
CA SER A 544 -5.13 11.56 -15.26
C SER A 544 -5.74 10.75 -14.12
N PHE A 545 -6.58 11.38 -13.30
CA PHE A 545 -7.34 10.67 -12.25
C PHE A 545 -8.44 9.74 -12.82
N TYR A 546 -8.83 9.90 -14.09
CA TYR A 546 -10.10 9.35 -14.56
C TYR A 546 -10.01 8.51 -15.83
N LEU A 547 -9.15 7.49 -15.83
CA LEU A 547 -9.13 6.54 -16.97
C LEU A 547 -10.50 5.88 -17.21
N THR A 548 -11.33 5.78 -16.17
CA THR A 548 -12.72 5.26 -16.21
C THR A 548 -13.76 6.24 -16.75
N ILE A 549 -13.61 7.55 -16.50
CA ILE A 549 -14.53 8.61 -16.96
C ILE A 549 -14.15 9.10 -18.38
N ASP A 550 -12.86 9.10 -18.71
CA ASP A 550 -12.36 9.66 -19.97
C ASP A 550 -12.26 8.63 -21.10
N ASN A 551 -12.36 7.33 -20.81
CA ASN A 551 -12.26 6.27 -21.82
C ASN A 551 -13.57 5.50 -21.98
N PRO A 552 -13.84 4.96 -23.18
CA PRO A 552 -14.99 4.09 -23.41
C PRO A 552 -14.97 2.86 -22.50
N TRP A 553 -16.15 2.36 -22.12
CA TRP A 553 -16.29 1.20 -21.26
C TRP A 553 -15.56 -0.03 -21.81
N SER A 554 -15.54 -0.20 -23.14
CA SER A 554 -14.82 -1.28 -23.81
C SER A 554 -13.31 -1.26 -23.52
N VAL A 555 -12.68 -0.08 -23.47
CA VAL A 555 -11.26 0.09 -23.14
C VAL A 555 -11.04 -0.25 -21.66
N VAL A 556 -11.87 0.29 -20.76
CA VAL A 556 -11.79 0.01 -19.32
C VAL A 556 -11.89 -1.48 -19.04
N LEU A 557 -12.79 -2.20 -19.72
CA LEU A 557 -12.95 -3.65 -19.60
C LEU A 557 -11.69 -4.43 -20.01
N GLY A 558 -10.88 -3.90 -20.92
CA GLY A 558 -9.61 -4.52 -21.33
C GLY A 558 -8.40 -4.11 -20.50
N THR A 559 -8.54 -3.12 -19.63
CA THR A 559 -7.44 -2.66 -18.78
C THR A 559 -7.13 -3.68 -17.67
N PRO A 560 -5.84 -4.04 -17.46
CA PRO A 560 -5.42 -4.85 -16.32
C PRO A 560 -5.65 -4.11 -14.99
N ILE A 561 -6.01 -4.83 -13.93
CA ILE A 561 -6.19 -4.25 -12.59
C ILE A 561 -5.53 -5.11 -11.51
N ARG A 562 -4.80 -4.43 -10.62
CA ARG A 562 -4.14 -5.04 -9.47
C ARG A 562 -4.68 -4.50 -8.15
N ASP A 563 -4.55 -5.32 -7.11
CA ASP A 563 -4.84 -4.90 -5.73
C ASP A 563 -3.76 -3.92 -5.26
N ALA A 564 -4.18 -2.75 -4.78
CA ALA A 564 -3.30 -1.77 -4.18
C ALA A 564 -2.95 -2.11 -2.73
N ASP A 565 -3.59 -3.11 -2.13
CA ASP A 565 -3.22 -3.51 -0.79
C ASP A 565 -1.94 -4.37 -0.78
N ASN A 566 -1.23 -4.32 0.32
CA ASN A 566 -0.05 -5.13 0.60
C ASN A 566 -0.39 -6.57 1.01
N ARG A 567 -1.22 -7.29 0.24
CA ARG A 567 -1.71 -8.64 0.61
C ARG A 567 -0.71 -9.77 0.35
N MET A 568 0.50 -9.66 0.89
CA MET A 568 1.53 -10.70 0.74
C MET A 568 1.16 -12.00 1.46
N PRO A 569 1.61 -13.18 0.98
CA PRO A 569 1.22 -14.47 1.53
C PRO A 569 1.48 -14.65 3.04
N PHE A 570 2.61 -14.13 3.54
CA PHE A 570 3.00 -14.23 4.94
C PHE A 570 2.02 -13.56 5.91
N MET A 571 1.23 -12.61 5.41
CA MET A 571 0.28 -11.83 6.19
C MET A 571 -1.04 -12.55 6.43
N ARG A 572 -1.33 -13.59 5.61
CA ARG A 572 -2.55 -14.41 5.72
C ARG A 572 -3.83 -13.60 5.65
N LEU A 573 -3.78 -12.51 4.90
CA LEU A 573 -4.95 -11.70 4.62
C LEU A 573 -5.79 -12.43 3.58
N PRO A 574 -7.11 -12.51 3.77
CA PRO A 574 -7.97 -13.06 2.73
C PRO A 574 -7.74 -12.27 1.44
N GLN A 575 -7.63 -12.98 0.33
CA GLN A 575 -7.58 -12.35 -0.99
C GLN A 575 -8.91 -11.65 -1.26
N ARG A 576 -8.86 -10.48 -1.90
CA ARG A 576 -10.07 -9.82 -2.37
C ARG A 576 -10.76 -10.71 -3.40
N ARG A 577 -12.09 -10.77 -3.33
CA ARG A 577 -12.90 -11.58 -4.27
C ARG A 577 -13.06 -10.81 -5.58
N ASN A 578 -13.29 -11.51 -6.69
CA ASN A 578 -13.57 -10.89 -7.99
C ASN A 578 -14.63 -9.77 -7.91
N ALA A 579 -15.68 -9.99 -7.11
CA ALA A 579 -16.77 -9.03 -6.95
C ALA A 579 -16.37 -7.70 -6.30
N PHE A 580 -15.26 -7.68 -5.55
CA PHE A 580 -14.70 -6.43 -5.04
C PHE A 580 -14.18 -5.57 -6.19
N PHE A 581 -13.28 -6.11 -7.03
CA PHE A 581 -12.71 -5.36 -8.16
C PHE A 581 -13.80 -4.93 -9.15
N ALA A 582 -14.76 -5.83 -9.43
CA ALA A 582 -15.92 -5.50 -10.26
C ALA A 582 -16.74 -4.34 -9.67
N ALA A 583 -16.97 -4.33 -8.35
CA ALA A 583 -17.71 -3.25 -7.70
C ALA A 583 -16.96 -1.91 -7.77
N MET A 584 -15.67 -1.89 -7.45
CA MET A 584 -14.90 -0.64 -7.44
C MET A 584 -14.81 -0.03 -8.84
N CYS A 585 -14.54 -0.85 -9.86
CA CYS A 585 -14.55 -0.36 -11.24
C CYS A 585 -15.95 0.05 -11.72
N LEU A 586 -17.00 -0.67 -11.32
CA LEU A 586 -18.37 -0.33 -11.72
C LEU A 586 -18.78 1.06 -11.22
N MET A 587 -18.44 1.38 -9.97
CA MET A 587 -18.77 2.69 -9.40
C MET A 587 -18.13 3.82 -10.20
N GLU A 588 -16.86 3.68 -10.56
CA GLU A 588 -16.14 4.63 -11.41
C GLU A 588 -16.72 4.71 -12.84
N MET A 589 -17.13 3.58 -13.41
CA MET A 589 -17.67 3.52 -14.78
C MET A 589 -19.05 4.17 -14.91
N ILE A 590 -19.83 4.23 -13.84
CA ILE A 590 -21.15 4.91 -13.81
C ILE A 590 -20.97 6.44 -13.83
N GLU A 591 -19.84 6.94 -13.33
CA GLU A 591 -19.53 8.38 -13.39
C GLU A 591 -19.17 8.87 -14.80
N ASN A 592 -18.94 7.94 -15.74
CA ASN A 592 -18.74 8.26 -17.15
C ASN A 592 -20.05 8.70 -17.82
N GLU A 593 -20.39 9.98 -17.70
CA GLU A 593 -21.63 10.53 -18.24
C GLU A 593 -21.79 10.32 -19.75
N LYS A 594 -20.69 10.29 -20.51
CA LYS A 594 -20.71 10.12 -21.96
C LYS A 594 -21.19 8.73 -22.34
N GLU A 595 -20.61 7.70 -21.74
CA GLU A 595 -21.00 6.30 -21.98
C GLU A 595 -22.41 6.02 -21.44
N MET A 596 -22.74 6.53 -20.24
CA MET A 596 -24.10 6.41 -19.68
C MET A 596 -25.16 6.93 -20.66
N LYS A 597 -24.98 8.17 -21.17
CA LYS A 597 -25.90 8.78 -22.15
C LYS A 597 -25.91 8.02 -23.48
N ALA A 598 -24.75 7.57 -23.97
CA ALA A 598 -24.64 6.81 -25.22
C ALA A 598 -25.43 5.48 -25.16
N HIS A 599 -25.58 4.90 -23.98
CA HIS A 599 -26.35 3.69 -23.74
C HIS A 599 -27.77 3.93 -23.18
N GLY A 600 -28.23 5.19 -23.16
CA GLY A 600 -29.58 5.54 -22.73
C GLY A 600 -29.83 5.43 -21.22
N LEU A 601 -28.78 5.54 -20.41
CA LEU A 601 -28.86 5.56 -18.94
C LEU A 601 -28.70 6.98 -18.40
N GLU A 602 -29.38 7.26 -17.30
CA GLU A 602 -29.24 8.53 -16.58
C GLU A 602 -27.94 8.53 -15.76
N PRO A 603 -27.05 9.52 -15.93
CA PRO A 603 -25.88 9.66 -15.08
C PRO A 603 -26.29 10.03 -13.66
N ILE A 604 -25.97 9.18 -12.69
CA ILE A 604 -26.23 9.44 -11.27
C ILE A 604 -24.89 9.61 -10.59
N LYS A 605 -24.59 10.83 -10.17
CA LYS A 605 -23.40 11.10 -9.36
C LYS A 605 -23.66 10.67 -7.92
N TYR A 606 -22.66 10.04 -7.32
CA TYR A 606 -22.65 9.85 -5.88
C TYR A 606 -22.37 11.22 -5.23
N SER A 607 -23.32 11.74 -4.45
CA SER A 607 -23.05 12.89 -3.59
C SER A 607 -22.30 12.39 -2.35
N TRP A 608 -21.06 12.86 -2.17
CA TRP A 608 -20.39 12.72 -0.87
C TRP A 608 -21.24 13.49 0.14
N LEU A 609 -21.71 12.80 1.19
CA LEU A 609 -22.47 13.39 2.30
C LEU A 609 -21.82 14.72 2.73
N GLY A 610 -22.48 15.85 2.41
CA GLY A 610 -21.99 17.19 2.76
C GLY A 610 -22.37 18.35 1.82
N GLU A 611 -22.88 18.09 0.61
CA GLU A 611 -23.47 19.13 -0.24
C GLU A 611 -24.99 18.93 -0.36
N GLU A 612 -25.72 19.35 0.67
CA GLU A 612 -27.11 19.82 0.55
C GLU A 612 -27.15 21.34 0.77
#